data_AF-A0A2D7WHL1-F1
#
_entry.id   AF-A0A2D7WHL1-F1
#
_cell.length_a   1.000
_cell.length_b   1.000
_cell.length_c   1.000
_cell.angle_alpha   90.00
_cell.angle_beta   90.00
_cell.angle_gamma   90.00
#
_symmetry.space_group_name_H-M   'P 1'
#
loop_
_entity.id
_entity.type
_entity.pdbx_description
1 polymer ?
#
loop_
_entity_poly.entity_id
_entity_poly.type
_entity_poly.pdbx_seq_one_letter_code
_entity_poly.pdbx_strand_id
1 'polypeptide(L)'
;MSGSSLLQANESPDLIAVMGDMQRFAHKLQLSLDASNLTLADFYAHELEAAVKQASDIESYGDYPVGRLSASTLKPLVLKLETAIDSGDVSRASTAFDKLIDGCNSCHELTEHGYIHVQRSSANPYMQSFAPR
;
A
#
# COMPACT_ATOMS: atom_id res chain seq x y z
N MET A 1 1.02 27.26 -40.29
CA MET A 1 -0.08 26.62 -39.54
C MET A 1 0.55 25.79 -38.44
N SER A 2 0.72 26.38 -37.25
CA SER A 2 1.37 25.72 -36.12
C SER A 2 0.32 25.51 -35.04
N GLY A 3 -0.27 24.33 -35.02
CA GLY A 3 -1.04 23.86 -33.87
C GLY A 3 -0.11 23.03 -33.00
N SER A 4 0.59 23.66 -32.06
CA SER A 4 1.26 22.93 -30.99
C SER A 4 0.22 22.11 -30.26
N SER A 5 0.32 20.78 -30.41
CA SER A 5 -0.38 19.82 -29.59
C SER A 5 -0.01 20.12 -28.14
N LEU A 6 -0.98 20.69 -27.42
CA LEU A 6 -0.94 20.75 -25.97
C LEU A 6 -0.77 19.30 -25.52
N LEU A 7 0.42 19.01 -24.99
CA LEU A 7 0.69 17.86 -24.15
C LEU A 7 -0.48 17.74 -23.19
N GLN A 8 -1.38 16.80 -23.47
CA GLN A 8 -2.18 16.20 -22.42
C GLN A 8 -1.13 15.51 -21.56
N ALA A 9 -0.65 16.21 -20.53
CA ALA A 9 -0.21 15.54 -19.33
C ALA A 9 -1.45 14.77 -18.89
N ASN A 10 -1.51 13.51 -19.32
CA ASN A 10 -2.39 12.52 -18.77
C ASN A 10 -1.87 12.32 -17.35
N GLU A 11 -2.20 13.27 -16.46
CA GLU A 11 -1.97 13.18 -15.03
C GLU A 11 -2.84 12.03 -14.54
N SER A 12 -2.33 10.83 -14.75
CA SER A 12 -2.63 9.68 -13.92
C SER A 12 -2.66 10.18 -12.47
N PRO A 13 -3.58 9.75 -11.61
CA PRO A 13 -3.56 10.14 -10.20
C PRO A 13 -2.11 10.06 -9.71
N ASP A 14 -1.57 11.18 -9.19
CA ASP A 14 -0.14 11.32 -8.90
C ASP A 14 0.32 10.08 -8.13
N LEU A 15 1.12 9.22 -8.78
CA LEU A 15 1.54 7.95 -8.21
C LEU A 15 2.18 8.18 -6.83
N ILE A 16 2.86 9.30 -6.66
CA ILE A 16 3.48 9.69 -5.39
C ILE A 16 2.42 9.87 -4.30
N ALA A 17 1.29 10.50 -4.61
CA ALA A 17 0.18 10.64 -3.67
C ALA A 17 -0.41 9.27 -3.30
N VAL A 18 -0.62 8.39 -4.28
CA VAL A 18 -1.15 7.03 -4.03
C VAL A 18 -0.18 6.20 -3.19
N MET A 19 1.12 6.25 -3.49
CA MET A 19 2.16 5.55 -2.71
C MET A 19 2.29 6.14 -1.29
N GLY A 20 2.15 7.45 -1.14
CA GLY A 20 2.09 8.11 0.16
C GLY A 20 0.90 7.63 1.00
N ASP A 21 -0.26 7.46 0.37
CA ASP A 21 -1.44 6.88 1.02
C ASP A 21 -1.22 5.42 1.40
N MET A 22 -0.67 4.59 0.51
CA MET A 22 -0.33 3.20 0.82
C MET A 22 0.61 3.13 2.03
N GLN A 23 1.69 3.92 2.05
CA GLN A 23 2.63 3.92 3.16
C GLN A 23 1.97 4.36 4.47
N ARG A 24 1.12 5.39 4.42
CA ARG A 24 0.37 5.87 5.58
C ARG A 24 -0.59 4.80 6.11
N PHE A 25 -1.38 4.17 5.24
CA PHE A 25 -2.33 3.13 5.65
C PHE A 25 -1.63 1.87 6.14
N ALA A 26 -0.56 1.42 5.46
CA ALA A 26 0.24 0.29 5.91
C ALA A 26 0.85 0.52 7.30
N HIS A 27 1.38 1.71 7.59
CA HIS A 27 1.91 2.00 8.91
C HIS A 27 0.82 2.03 9.98
N LYS A 28 -0.34 2.64 9.70
CA LYS A 28 -1.48 2.62 10.62
C LYS A 28 -2.02 1.22 10.85
N LEU A 29 -2.05 0.38 9.82
CA LEU A 29 -2.39 -1.03 9.90
C LEU A 29 -1.40 -1.78 10.81
N GLN A 30 -0.10 -1.59 10.62
CA GLN A 30 0.93 -2.18 11.47
C GLN A 30 0.72 -1.80 12.94
N LEU A 31 0.55 -0.51 13.25
CA LEU A 31 0.32 -0.03 14.61
C LEU A 31 -0.96 -0.63 15.22
N SER A 32 -1.98 -0.91 14.40
CA SER A 32 -3.21 -1.59 14.83
C SER A 32 -2.96 -3.05 15.17
N LEU A 33 -2.20 -3.77 14.33
CA LEU A 33 -1.80 -5.16 14.59
C LEU A 33 -0.91 -5.28 15.83
N ASP A 34 0.07 -4.38 15.98
CA ASP A 34 0.97 -4.34 17.14
C ASP A 34 0.18 -4.08 18.44
N ALA A 35 -0.93 -3.34 18.37
CA ALA A 35 -1.86 -3.11 19.48
C ALA A 35 -2.95 -4.19 19.64
N SER A 36 -2.92 -5.25 18.82
CA SER A 36 -3.95 -6.29 18.76
C SER A 36 -5.37 -5.76 18.53
N ASN A 37 -5.50 -4.62 17.84
CA ASN A 37 -6.78 -3.99 17.51
C ASN A 37 -7.22 -4.40 16.11
N LEU A 38 -7.83 -5.58 16.01
CA LEU A 38 -8.25 -6.16 14.73
C LEU A 38 -9.32 -5.34 14.01
N THR A 39 -10.21 -4.65 14.74
CA THR A 39 -11.21 -3.76 14.12
C THR A 39 -10.54 -2.60 13.37
N LEU A 40 -9.51 -2.01 13.97
CA LEU A 40 -8.78 -0.91 13.33
C LEU A 40 -7.83 -1.43 12.23
N ALA A 41 -7.31 -2.64 12.40
CA ALA A 41 -6.52 -3.32 11.37
C ALA A 41 -7.38 -3.58 10.13
N ASP A 42 -8.58 -4.15 10.28
CA ASP A 42 -9.51 -4.38 9.18
C ASP A 42 -9.82 -3.09 8.41
N PHE A 43 -10.15 -2.01 9.15
CA PHE A 43 -10.38 -0.70 8.55
C PHE A 43 -9.20 -0.22 7.69
N TYR A 44 -7.96 -0.29 8.20
CA TYR A 44 -6.80 0.16 7.43
C TYR A 44 -6.35 -0.81 6.34
N ALA A 45 -6.69 -2.10 6.44
CA ALA A 45 -6.50 -3.06 5.35
C ALA A 45 -7.41 -2.71 4.17
N HIS A 46 -8.67 -2.35 4.41
CA HIS A 46 -9.61 -1.92 3.38
C HIS A 46 -9.14 -0.63 2.66
N GLU A 47 -8.70 0.38 3.42
CA GLU A 47 -8.17 1.62 2.84
C GLU A 47 -6.89 1.38 2.02
N LEU A 48 -6.06 0.42 2.45
CA LEU A 48 -4.87 -0.01 1.72
C LEU A 48 -5.24 -0.76 0.43
N GLU A 49 -6.28 -1.60 0.44
CA GLU A 49 -6.83 -2.26 -0.76
C GLU A 49 -7.29 -1.21 -1.78
N ALA A 50 -8.02 -0.19 -1.33
CA ALA A 50 -8.49 0.90 -2.18
C ALA A 50 -7.32 1.66 -2.83
N ALA A 51 -6.26 1.96 -2.08
CA ALA A 51 -5.05 2.58 -2.63
C ALA A 51 -4.34 1.67 -3.63
N VAL A 52 -4.21 0.37 -3.35
CA VAL A 52 -3.64 -0.61 -4.30
C VAL A 52 -4.46 -0.71 -5.58
N LYS A 53 -5.78 -0.66 -5.47
CA LYS A 53 -6.67 -0.60 -6.63
C LYS A 53 -6.44 0.68 -7.44
N GLN A 54 -6.32 1.83 -6.78
CA GLN A 54 -6.04 3.10 -7.46
C GLN A 54 -4.70 3.06 -8.21
N ALA A 55 -3.63 2.50 -7.60
CA ALA A 55 -2.36 2.33 -8.30
C ALA A 55 -2.47 1.37 -9.49
N SER A 56 -3.33 0.35 -9.39
CA SER A 56 -3.58 -0.59 -10.50
C SER A 56 -4.22 0.09 -11.71
N ASP A 57 -4.89 1.21 -11.51
CA ASP A 57 -5.51 2.03 -12.57
C ASP A 57 -4.49 3.00 -13.23
N ILE A 58 -3.24 3.07 -12.74
CA ILE A 58 -2.15 3.87 -13.30
C ILE A 58 -1.34 3.03 -14.30
N GLU A 59 -1.38 3.34 -15.59
CA GLU A 59 -0.75 2.51 -16.63
C GLU A 59 0.76 2.37 -16.43
N SER A 60 1.46 3.50 -16.26
CA SER A 60 2.90 3.53 -16.07
C SER A 60 3.38 4.71 -15.23
N TYR A 61 4.62 4.60 -14.75
CA TYR A 61 5.39 5.70 -14.19
C TYR A 61 6.79 5.67 -14.81
N GLY A 62 7.09 6.65 -15.66
CA GLY A 62 8.17 6.53 -16.62
C GLY A 62 7.97 5.29 -17.51
N ASP A 63 9.00 4.46 -17.61
CA ASP A 63 9.00 3.22 -18.40
C ASP A 63 8.46 2.00 -17.62
N TYR A 64 8.08 2.18 -16.35
CA TYR A 64 7.67 1.08 -15.47
C TYR A 64 6.16 0.84 -15.52
N PRO A 65 5.71 -0.41 -15.71
CA PRO A 65 4.28 -0.74 -15.80
C PRO A 65 3.63 -0.89 -14.41
N VAL A 66 3.65 0.19 -13.63
CA VAL A 66 3.29 0.18 -12.19
C VAL A 66 1.90 -0.39 -11.93
N GLY A 67 0.87 -0.06 -12.72
CA GLY A 67 -0.47 -0.58 -12.48
C GLY A 67 -0.58 -2.08 -12.65
N ARG A 68 0.13 -2.64 -13.65
CA ARG A 68 0.20 -4.11 -13.81
C ARG A 68 0.96 -4.76 -12.65
N LEU A 69 2.04 -4.14 -12.17
CA LEU A 69 2.80 -4.65 -11.02
C LEU A 69 1.96 -4.59 -9.73
N SER A 70 1.28 -3.48 -9.45
CA SER A 70 0.36 -3.33 -8.32
C SER A 70 -0.78 -4.37 -8.36
N ALA A 71 -1.41 -4.56 -9.52
CA ALA A 71 -2.51 -5.51 -9.68
C ALA A 71 -2.06 -6.98 -9.52
N SER A 72 -0.88 -7.33 -10.04
CA SER A 72 -0.39 -8.72 -10.04
C SER A 72 0.33 -9.11 -8.75
N THR A 73 0.93 -8.14 -8.05
CA THR A 73 1.76 -8.39 -6.85
C THR A 73 1.04 -7.99 -5.57
N LEU A 74 0.62 -6.72 -5.45
CA LEU A 74 0.12 -6.19 -4.19
C LEU A 74 -1.32 -6.61 -3.91
N LYS A 75 -2.20 -6.59 -4.92
CA LYS A 75 -3.62 -6.93 -4.72
C LYS A 75 -3.82 -8.33 -4.10
N PRO A 76 -3.18 -9.41 -4.59
CA PRO A 76 -3.30 -10.72 -3.94
C PRO A 76 -2.76 -10.76 -2.50
N LEU A 77 -1.77 -9.93 -2.17
CA LEU A 77 -1.19 -9.87 -0.83
C LEU A 77 -2.12 -9.15 0.16
N VAL A 78 -2.75 -8.04 -0.26
CA VAL A 78 -3.75 -7.34 0.55
C VAL A 78 -4.95 -8.24 0.84
N LEU A 79 -5.50 -8.95 -0.15
CA LEU A 79 -6.61 -9.87 0.06
C LEU A 79 -6.26 -11.01 1.05
N LYS A 80 -5.02 -11.51 1.01
CA LYS A 80 -4.53 -12.51 1.96
C LYS A 80 -4.41 -11.94 3.38
N LEU A 81 -4.03 -10.67 3.50
CA LEU A 81 -3.94 -9.95 4.76
C LEU A 81 -5.32 -9.72 5.36
N GLU A 82 -6.30 -9.26 4.57
CA GLU A 82 -7.70 -9.12 5.01
C GLU A 82 -8.25 -10.47 5.51
N THR A 83 -8.08 -11.54 4.72
CA THR A 83 -8.48 -12.89 5.13
C THR A 83 -7.80 -13.33 6.45
N ALA A 84 -6.56 -12.90 6.69
CA ALA A 84 -5.85 -13.21 7.93
C ALA A 84 -6.38 -12.40 9.11
N ILE A 85 -6.72 -11.13 8.91
CA ILE A 85 -7.36 -10.25 9.91
C ILE A 85 -8.74 -10.81 10.29
N ASP A 86 -9.56 -11.18 9.30
CA ASP A 86 -10.90 -11.76 9.47
C ASP A 86 -10.88 -13.06 10.28
N SER A 87 -9.76 -13.79 10.27
CA SER A 87 -9.62 -15.02 11.03
C SER A 87 -9.49 -14.82 12.55
N GLY A 88 -9.30 -13.57 13.01
CA GLY A 88 -9.12 -13.26 14.43
C GLY A 88 -7.71 -13.54 14.96
N ASP A 89 -6.81 -14.07 14.13
CA ASP A 89 -5.44 -14.43 14.51
C ASP A 89 -4.46 -13.30 14.18
N VAL A 90 -4.11 -12.51 15.20
CA VAL A 90 -3.16 -11.40 15.08
C VAL A 90 -1.78 -11.86 14.58
N SER A 91 -1.32 -13.04 14.97
CA SER A 91 -0.02 -13.56 14.53
C SER A 91 -0.03 -13.88 13.04
N ARG A 92 -1.13 -14.50 12.57
CA ARG A 92 -1.33 -14.79 11.16
C ARG A 92 -1.47 -13.49 10.35
N ALA A 93 -2.21 -12.51 10.85
CA ALA A 93 -2.35 -11.20 10.22
C ALA A 93 -1.01 -10.45 10.14
N SER A 94 -0.21 -10.47 11.21
CA SER A 94 1.12 -9.86 11.22
C SER A 94 2.07 -10.53 10.20
N THR A 95 2.02 -11.86 10.08
CA THR A 95 2.81 -12.58 9.07
C THR A 95 2.38 -12.23 7.64
N ALA A 96 1.07 -12.09 7.40
CA ALA A 96 0.55 -11.66 6.10
C ALA A 96 0.94 -10.21 5.80
N PHE A 97 0.99 -9.34 6.81
CA PHE A 97 1.47 -7.97 6.69
C PHE A 97 2.94 -7.92 6.28
N ASP A 98 3.79 -8.75 6.89
CA ASP A 98 5.21 -8.85 6.49
C ASP A 98 5.35 -9.26 5.01
N LYS A 99 4.49 -10.15 4.53
CA LYS A 99 4.44 -10.50 3.09
C LYS A 99 3.98 -9.37 2.20
N LEU A 100 3.11 -8.48 2.68
CA LEU A 100 2.78 -7.26 1.96
C LEU A 100 3.97 -6.30 1.89
N ILE A 101 4.72 -6.12 2.98
CA ILE A 101 5.94 -5.30 3.01
C ILE A 101 7.01 -5.84 2.05
N ASP A 102 7.23 -7.17 2.04
CA ASP A 102 8.09 -7.84 1.06
C ASP A 102 7.65 -7.50 -0.39
N GLY A 103 6.34 -7.51 -0.65
CA GLY A 103 5.76 -7.15 -1.95
C GLY A 103 5.97 -5.70 -2.35
N CYS A 104 5.83 -4.75 -1.41
CA CYS A 104 6.14 -3.33 -1.64
C CYS A 104 7.59 -3.15 -2.09
N ASN A 105 8.52 -3.75 -1.33
CA ASN A 105 9.95 -3.65 -1.61
C ASN A 105 10.34 -4.33 -2.92
N SER A 106 9.75 -5.48 -3.25
CA SER A 106 10.00 -6.17 -4.52
C SER A 106 9.60 -5.31 -5.73
N CYS A 107 8.47 -4.60 -5.65
CA CYS A 107 8.05 -3.67 -6.71
C CYS A 107 9.03 -2.49 -6.84
N HIS A 108 9.48 -1.93 -5.71
CA HIS A 108 10.46 -0.84 -5.71
C HIS A 108 11.81 -1.28 -6.30
N GLU A 109 12.28 -2.49 -5.98
CA GLU A 109 13.50 -3.05 -6.59
C GLU A 109 13.35 -3.25 -8.11
N LEU A 110 12.25 -3.86 -8.56
CA LEU A 110 11.97 -4.13 -9.98
C LEU A 110 11.85 -2.87 -10.83
N THR A 111 11.50 -1.75 -10.21
CA THR A 111 11.33 -0.45 -10.87
C THR A 111 12.53 0.47 -10.67
N GLU A 112 13.67 -0.03 -10.21
CA GLU A 112 14.89 0.76 -9.94
C GLU A 112 14.73 1.84 -8.84
N HIS A 113 13.70 1.71 -8.01
CA HIS A 113 13.43 2.58 -6.85
C HIS A 113 13.77 1.88 -5.51
N GLY A 114 14.67 0.90 -5.52
CA GLY A 114 15.01 0.11 -4.31
C GLY A 114 15.58 0.92 -3.13
N TYR A 115 15.98 2.17 -3.36
CA TYR A 115 16.32 3.12 -2.29
C TYR A 115 15.10 3.55 -1.45
N ILE A 116 13.88 3.34 -1.95
CA ILE A 116 12.62 3.46 -1.21
C ILE A 116 12.36 2.13 -0.51
N HIS A 117 13.07 1.88 0.58
CA HIS A 117 12.92 0.65 1.35
C HIS A 117 11.90 0.82 2.48
N VAL A 118 10.78 0.13 2.38
CA VAL A 118 9.71 0.12 3.37
C VAL A 118 10.05 -0.90 4.46
N GLN A 119 9.93 -0.48 5.72
CA GLN A 119 10.17 -1.31 6.89
C GLN A 119 9.13 -1.04 7.97
N ARG A 120 8.97 -1.99 8.90
CA ARG A 120 8.13 -1.79 10.08
C ARG A 120 8.66 -0.67 10.97
N SER A 121 7.77 0.03 11.63
CA SER A 121 8.07 1.03 12.66
C SER A 121 7.04 0.96 13.78
N SER A 122 7.48 0.72 15.01
CA SER A 122 6.59 0.75 16.18
C SER A 122 6.36 2.17 16.73
N ALA A 123 7.07 3.16 16.19
CA ALA A 123 6.88 4.55 16.56
C ALA A 123 5.55 5.08 15.99
N ASN A 124 4.70 5.64 16.85
CA ASN A 124 3.43 6.25 16.44
C ASN A 124 3.58 7.77 16.23
N PRO A 125 3.63 8.27 14.98
CA PRO A 125 3.67 9.70 14.68
C PRO A 125 2.27 10.33 14.59
N TYR A 126 1.20 9.55 14.74
CA TYR A 126 -0.17 10.01 14.52
C TYR A 126 -0.79 10.50 15.83
N MET A 127 -1.65 11.52 15.72
CA MET A 127 -2.54 11.95 16.81
C MET A 127 -3.72 10.97 16.97
N GLN A 128 -3.42 9.68 17.13
CA GLN A 128 -4.38 8.58 17.17
C GLN A 128 -3.89 7.50 18.14
N SER A 129 -4.78 7.00 19.00
CA SER A 129 -4.54 5.76 19.76
C SER A 129 -4.91 4.56 18.90
N PHE A 130 -4.07 3.52 18.95
CA PHE A 130 -4.28 2.25 18.24
C PHE A 130 -4.78 1.14 19.16
N ALA A 131 -4.83 1.38 20.48
CA ALA A 131 -5.39 0.41 21.42
C ALA A 131 -6.89 0.16 21.14
N PRO A 132 -7.39 -1.07 21.40
CA PRO A 132 -8.83 -1.36 21.38
C PRO A 132 -9.60 -0.42 22.31
N ARG A 133 -10.87 -0.17 21.99
CA ARG A 133 -11.81 0.59 22.82
C ARG A 133 -12.96 -0.28 23.29
#